data_AF-A0A136NV67-F1
#
_entry.id   AF-A0A136NV67-F1
#
_cell.length_a   1.000
_cell.length_b   1.000
_cell.length_c   1.000
_cell.angle_alpha   90.00
_cell.angle_beta   90.00
_cell.angle_gamma   90.00
#
_symmetry.space_group_name_H-M   'P 1'
#
loop_
_entity.id
_entity.type
_entity.pdbx_description
1 polymer ?
#
loop_
_entity_poly.entity_id
_entity_poly.type
_entity_poly.pdbx_seq_one_letter_code
_entity_poly.pdbx_strand_id
1 'polypeptide(L)' 'SKVAVNNALEAIQVHGGYGYVREYLVERYLRDAKITEIYEGTSEIQKVVISRAMLKD' A
#
# COMPACT_ATOMS: atom_id res chain seq x y z
N SER A 1 1.25 -3.04 -3.21
CA SER A 1 0.04 -3.78 -2.80
C SER A 1 -0.92 -2.79 -2.18
N LYS A 2 -2.05 -2.54 -2.84
CA LYS A 2 -3.05 -1.55 -2.40
C LYS A 2 -3.67 -1.91 -1.04
N VAL A 3 -3.87 -3.21 -0.79
CA VAL A 3 -4.46 -3.71 0.46
C VAL A 3 -3.57 -3.40 1.66
N ALA A 4 -2.25 -3.58 1.53
CA ALA A 4 -1.31 -3.30 2.61
C ALA A 4 -1.33 -1.83 3.03
N VAL A 5 -1.38 -0.92 2.05
CA VAL A 5 -1.45 0.54 2.31
C VAL A 5 -2.77 0.90 2.99
N ASN A 6 -3.90 0.37 2.50
CA ASN A 6 -5.22 0.65 3.08
C ASN A 6 -5.30 0.19 4.55
N ASN A 7 -4.87 -1.04 4.84
CA ASN A 7 -4.90 -1.56 6.21
C ASN A 7 -3.99 -0.76 7.14
N ALA A 8 -2.82 -0.33 6.67
CA ALA A 8 -1.93 0.51 7.47
C ALA A 8 -2.54 1.90 7.73
N LEU A 9 -3.23 2.49 6.75
CA LEU A 9 -3.96 3.75 6.93
C LEU A 9 -5.09 3.62 7.95
N GLU A 10 -5.89 2.56 7.88
CA GLU A 10 -6.94 2.28 8.86
C GLU A 10 -6.35 2.09 10.27
N ALA A 11 -5.22 1.39 10.38
CA ALA A 11 -4.53 1.23 11.64
C ALA A 11 -4.07 2.57 12.23
N ILE A 12 -3.53 3.49 11.41
CA ILE A 12 -3.19 4.85 11.87
C ILE A 12 -4.44 5.56 12.38
N GLN A 13 -5.55 5.48 11.63
CA GLN A 13 -6.80 6.12 12.02
C GLN A 13 -7.33 5.63 13.37
N VAL A 14 -7.24 4.33 13.64
CA VAL A 14 -7.61 3.73 14.94
C VAL A 14 -6.74 4.26 16.08
N HIS A 15 -5.44 4.48 15.84
CA HIS A 15 -4.52 5.04 16.83
C HIS A 15 -4.66 6.56 16.99
N GLY A 16 -5.44 7.24 16.15
CA GLY A 16 -5.62 8.68 16.17
C GLY A 16 -4.29 9.43 16.05
N GLY A 17 -4.10 10.49 16.85
CA GLY A 17 -2.86 11.28 16.85
C GLY A 17 -1.61 10.46 17.20
N TYR A 18 -1.74 9.43 18.04
CA TYR A 18 -0.64 8.53 18.36
C TYR A 18 -0.19 7.68 17.17
N GLY A 19 -1.06 7.49 16.18
CA GLY A 19 -0.73 6.78 14.94
C GLY A 19 0.25 7.52 14.03
N TYR A 20 0.51 8.81 14.29
CA TYR A 20 1.43 9.65 13.51
C TYR A 20 2.77 9.89 14.19
N VAL A 21 2.94 9.45 15.45
CA VAL A 21 4.21 9.58 16.18
C VAL A 21 5.02 8.29 16.12
N ARG A 22 6.35 8.42 16.15
CA ARG A 22 7.28 7.29 16.03
C ARG A 22 7.32 6.36 17.25
N GLU A 23 6.60 6.69 18.31
CA GLU A 23 6.47 5.85 19.51
C GLU A 23 5.66 4.57 19.21
N TYR A 24 4.75 4.63 18.24
CA TYR A 24 3.96 3.47 17.80
C TYR A 24 4.41 3.03 16.41
N LEU A 25 4.45 1.71 16.18
CA LEU A 25 4.97 1.13 14.94
C LEU A 25 4.08 1.35 13.71
N VAL A 26 2.85 1.81 13.91
CA VAL A 26 1.82 1.91 12.88
C VAL A 26 2.19 2.87 11.74
N GLU A 27 2.84 4.00 12.04
CA GLU A 27 3.35 4.91 11.02
C GLU A 27 4.42 4.26 10.15
N ARG A 28 5.28 3.44 10.76
CA ARG A 28 6.35 2.71 10.06
C ARG A 28 5.76 1.72 9.08
N TYR A 29 4.72 0.99 9.49
CA TYR A 29 4.04 0.05 8.61
C TYR A 29 3.40 0.74 7.40
N LEU A 30 2.87 1.96 7.54
CA LEU A 30 2.39 2.70 6.38
C LEU A 30 3.53 3.05 5.41
N ARG A 31 4.66 3.55 5.93
CA ARG A 31 5.83 3.88 5.09
C ARG A 31 6.34 2.65 4.35
N ASP A 32 6.48 1.54 5.06
CA ASP A 32 6.97 0.28 4.51
C ASP A 32 5.93 -0.33 3.53
N ALA A 33 4.63 -0.17 3.78
CA ALA A 33 3.60 -0.65 2.86
C ALA A 33 3.63 0.11 1.52
N LYS A 34 4.00 1.40 1.51
CA LYS A 34 3.93 2.23 0.31
C LYS A 34 4.90 1.77 -0.79
N ILE A 35 6.09 1.28 -0.44
CA ILE A 35 7.06 0.80 -1.44
C ILE A 35 6.50 -0.35 -2.28
N THR A 36 5.59 -1.14 -1.70
CA THR A 36 4.99 -2.29 -2.38
C THR A 36 4.11 -1.91 -3.57
N GLU A 37 3.70 -0.64 -3.71
CA GLU A 37 2.95 -0.13 -4.86
C GLU A 37 3.85 0.40 -5.98
N ILE A 38 5.16 0.47 -5.75
CA ILE A 38 6.13 1.11 -6.64
C ILE A 38 7.16 0.10 -7.13
N TYR A 39 7.69 -0.70 -6.21
CA TYR A 39 8.71 -1.70 -6.50
C TYR A 39 8.12 -2.93 -7.21
N GLU A 40 8.96 -3.63 -8.00
CA GLU A 40 8.58 -4.80 -8.83
C GLU A 40 7.41 -4.53 -9.79
N GLY A 41 7.31 -3.29 -10.27
CA GLY A 41 6.24 -2.84 -11.14
C GLY A 41 5.16 -2.12 -10.35
N THR A 42 4.91 -0.87 -10.74
CA THR A 42 3.91 -0.04 -10.09
C THR A 42 2.51 -0.64 -10.21
N SER A 43 1.60 -0.22 -9.34
CA SER A 43 0.18 -0.59 -9.42
C SER A 43 -0.42 -0.42 -10.82
N GLU A 44 0.01 0.60 -11.56
CA GLU A 44 -0.43 0.89 -12.94
C GLU A 44 0.18 -0.10 -13.95
N ILE A 45 1.46 -0.43 -13.81
CA ILE A 45 2.10 -1.45 -14.66
C ILE A 45 1.42 -2.81 -14.47
N GLN A 46 1.10 -3.18 -13.23
CA GLN A 46 0.37 -4.42 -12.96
C GLN A 46 -1.00 -4.44 -13.64
N LYS A 47 -1.75 -3.33 -13.60
CA LYS A 47 -3.03 -3.21 -14.34
C LYS A 47 -2.83 -3.38 -15.84
N VAL A 48 -1.80 -2.77 -16.44
CA VAL A 48 -1.51 -2.91 -17.88
C VAL A 48 -1.19 -4.36 -18.25
N VAL A 49 -0.40 -5.06 -17.43
CA VAL A 49 -0.08 -6.48 -17.64
C VAL A 49 -1.35 -7.34 -17.60
N ILE A 50 -2.20 -7.12 -16.60
CA ILE A 50 -3.49 -7.83 -16.46
C ILE A 50 -4.39 -7.53 -17.67
N SER A 51 -4.56 -6.26 -18.05
CA SER A 51 -5.38 -5.87 -19.20
C SER A 51 -4.89 -6.52 -20.50
N ARG A 52 -3.58 -6.56 -20.71
CA ARG A 52 -2.99 -7.23 -21.89
C ARG A 52 -3.22 -8.73 -21.86
N ALA A 53 -3.17 -9.36 -20.69
CA ALA A 53 -3.46 -10.78 -20.56
C ALA A 53 -4.93 -11.08 -20.89
N MET A 54 -5.86 -10.25 -20.39
CA MET A 54 -7.30 -10.42 -20.63
C MET A 54 -7.74 -10.16 -22.08
N LEU A 55 -7.03 -9.30 -22.82
CA LEU A 55 -7.34 -8.96 -24.22
C LEU A 55 -6.64 -9.87 -25.25
N LYS A 56 -5.83 -10.83 -24.78
CA LYS A 56 -5.08 -11.75 -25.66
C LYS A 56 -5.87 -13.02 -26.00
N ASP A 57 -7.02 -13.19 -25.36
CA ASP A 57 -8.08 -14.15 -25.68
C ASP A 57 -9.14 -13.49 -26.59
#